data_AF-A0A3R9M239-F1
#
_entry.id   AF-A0A3R9M239-F1
#
_cell.length_a   1.000
_cell.length_b   1.000
_cell.length_c   1.000
_cell.angle_alpha   90.00
_cell.angle_beta   90.00
_cell.angle_gamma   90.00
#
_symmetry.space_group_name_H-M   'P 1'
#
loop_
_entity.id
_entity.type
_entity.pdbx_description
1 polymer ?
#
loop_
_entity_poly.entity_id
_entity_poly.type
_entity_poly.pdbx_seq_one_letter_code
_entity_poly.pdbx_strand_id
1 'polypeptide(L)'
;MVTPLIFIVTLILLLRRFKSKRSRKIIGFLYASFAVWFVYSIFTYGSYTLQPGQNVQLKVYPNTDQLEYNSELILEKKDDAKLKLSGRKGWGMKGSNTVYNVEKQSITEIIISKDGTERKDLPNDKSKSIYLESDGIVVQGEIKDVFGVTEETSYTITITNVDDKPAHFEAQVVDR
;
A
#
# COMPACT_ATOMS: atom_id res chain seq x y z
N MET A 1 -6.52 -10.00 16.75
CA MET A 1 -6.94 -11.28 16.13
C MET A 1 -8.05 -12.00 16.91
N VAL A 2 -9.07 -11.29 17.42
CA VAL A 2 -10.14 -11.89 18.25
C VAL A 2 -11.36 -12.34 17.40
N THR A 3 -11.52 -11.74 16.22
CA THR A 3 -12.63 -11.98 15.27
C THR A 3 -12.78 -13.43 14.77
N PRO A 4 -11.72 -14.15 14.35
CA PRO A 4 -11.89 -15.51 13.81
C PRO A 4 -12.28 -16.53 14.90
N LEU A 5 -11.83 -16.35 16.14
CA LEU A 5 -12.19 -17.25 17.24
C LEU A 5 -13.68 -17.12 17.63
N ILE A 6 -14.19 -15.88 17.70
CA ILE A 6 -15.61 -15.61 17.96
C ILE A 6 -16.49 -16.22 16.85
N PHE A 7 -16.04 -16.14 15.59
CA PHE A 7 -16.76 -16.72 14.47
C PHE A 7 -16.90 -18.24 14.57
N ILE A 8 -15.83 -18.95 14.95
CA ILE A 8 -15.85 -20.42 15.12
C ILE A 8 -16.74 -20.82 16.31
N VAL A 9 -16.61 -20.13 17.45
CA VAL A 9 -17.40 -20.44 18.66
C VAL A 9 -18.89 -20.20 18.43
N THR A 10 -19.26 -19.11 17.75
CA THR A 10 -20.67 -18.81 17.42
C THR A 10 -21.28 -19.85 16.48
N LEU A 11 -20.54 -20.33 15.48
CA LEU A 11 -20.97 -21.43 14.61
C LEU A 11 -21.31 -22.69 15.42
N ILE A 12 -20.41 -23.10 16.31
CA ILE A 12 -20.58 -24.30 17.15
C ILE A 12 -21.81 -24.15 18.06
N LEU A 13 -22.00 -22.97 18.68
CA LEU A 13 -23.15 -22.69 19.54
C LEU A 13 -24.46 -22.72 18.76
N LEU A 14 -24.50 -22.16 17.54
CA LEU A 14 -25.71 -22.16 16.70
C LEU A 14 -26.07 -23.57 16.21
N LEU A 15 -25.09 -24.37 15.79
CA LEU A 15 -25.32 -25.75 15.39
C LEU A 15 -25.80 -26.64 16.55
N ARG A 16 -25.35 -26.35 17.79
CA ARG A 16 -25.84 -27.01 19.01
C ARG A 16 -27.26 -26.57 19.37
N ARG A 17 -27.57 -25.27 19.27
CA ARG A 17 -28.88 -24.70 19.65
C ARG A 17 -30.01 -25.16 18.72
N PHE A 18 -29.77 -25.21 17.42
CA PHE A 18 -30.79 -25.62 16.46
C PHE A 18 -30.75 -27.13 16.22
N LYS A 19 -31.80 -27.86 16.63
CA LYS A 19 -31.93 -29.31 16.41
C LYS A 19 -32.51 -29.69 15.04
N SER A 20 -33.17 -28.75 14.35
CA SER A 20 -33.75 -28.98 13.02
C SER A 20 -32.64 -29.23 11.98
N LYS A 21 -32.78 -30.34 11.22
CA LYS A 21 -31.86 -30.67 10.12
C LYS A 21 -31.83 -29.58 9.04
N ARG A 22 -32.97 -28.94 8.74
CA ARG A 22 -33.06 -27.85 7.75
C ARG A 22 -32.29 -26.61 8.23
N SER A 23 -32.50 -26.23 9.49
CA SER A 23 -31.82 -25.06 10.09
C SER A 23 -30.31 -25.23 10.15
N ARG A 24 -29.81 -26.42 10.51
CA ARG A 24 -28.36 -26.70 10.51
C ARG A 24 -27.73 -26.59 9.12
N LYS A 25 -28.42 -27.06 8.08
CA LYS A 25 -27.95 -26.92 6.69
C LYS A 25 -27.87 -25.46 6.26
N ILE A 26 -28.88 -24.66 6.57
CA ILE A 26 -28.90 -23.22 6.26
C ILE A 26 -27.78 -22.48 7.00
N ILE A 27 -27.61 -22.73 8.30
CA ILE A 27 -26.54 -22.13 9.11
C ILE A 27 -25.16 -22.49 8.54
N GLY A 28 -24.93 -23.78 8.23
CA GLY A 28 -23.68 -24.23 7.63
C GLY A 28 -23.39 -23.55 6.29
N PHE A 29 -24.41 -23.42 5.42
CA PHE A 29 -24.28 -22.75 4.13
C PHE A 29 -23.94 -21.25 4.28
N LEU A 30 -24.60 -20.54 5.19
CA LEU A 30 -24.33 -19.11 5.45
C LEU A 30 -22.90 -18.89 5.96
N TYR A 31 -22.46 -19.72 6.91
CA TYR A 31 -21.10 -19.62 7.44
C TYR A 31 -20.04 -20.00 6.41
N ALA A 32 -20.28 -21.02 5.58
CA ALA A 32 -19.39 -21.37 4.48
C ALA A 32 -19.30 -20.24 3.45
N SER A 33 -20.44 -19.64 3.07
CA SER A 33 -20.49 -18.51 2.15
C SER A 33 -19.74 -17.30 2.71
N PHE A 34 -19.92 -16.99 4.00
CA PHE A 34 -19.17 -15.92 4.67
C PHE A 34 -17.68 -16.22 4.71
N ALA A 35 -17.27 -17.46 5.01
CA ALA A 35 -15.86 -17.84 5.02
C ALA A 35 -15.20 -17.68 3.65
N VAL A 36 -15.88 -18.11 2.57
CA VAL A 36 -15.40 -17.91 1.18
C VAL A 36 -15.26 -16.43 0.87
N TRP A 37 -16.26 -15.61 1.21
CA TRP A 37 -16.21 -14.16 1.01
C TRP A 37 -15.10 -13.49 1.82
N PHE A 38 -14.90 -13.88 3.08
CA PHE A 38 -13.84 -13.35 3.95
C PHE A 38 -12.44 -13.73 3.46
N VAL A 39 -12.26 -14.95 2.98
CA VAL A 39 -10.98 -15.38 2.39
C VAL A 39 -10.71 -14.57 1.11
N TYR A 40 -11.72 -14.42 0.25
CA TYR A 40 -11.60 -13.60 -0.96
C TYR A 40 -11.25 -12.14 -0.63
N SER A 41 -11.90 -11.54 0.37
CA SER A 41 -11.65 -10.16 0.75
C SER A 41 -10.23 -9.93 1.26
N ILE A 42 -9.64 -10.89 1.98
CA ILE A 42 -8.22 -10.85 2.38
C ILE A 42 -7.32 -10.87 1.14
N PHE A 43 -7.58 -11.76 0.17
CA PHE A 43 -6.75 -11.86 -1.03
C PHE A 43 -6.85 -10.64 -1.95
N THR A 44 -7.98 -9.92 -1.94
CA THR A 44 -8.17 -8.69 -2.72
C THR A 44 -7.82 -7.42 -1.96
N TYR A 45 -7.51 -7.52 -0.66
CA TYR A 45 -7.23 -6.34 0.16
C TYR A 45 -5.96 -5.65 -0.33
N GLY A 46 -6.06 -4.36 -0.66
CA GLY A 46 -4.96 -3.58 -1.21
C GLY A 46 -4.72 -3.79 -2.70
N SER A 47 -5.51 -4.62 -3.40
CA SER A 47 -5.46 -4.72 -4.87
C SER A 47 -6.37 -3.68 -5.52
N TYR A 48 -5.83 -2.91 -6.47
CA TYR A 48 -6.51 -1.82 -7.15
C TYR A 48 -6.44 -1.99 -8.66
N THR A 49 -7.51 -1.57 -9.34
CA THR A 49 -7.52 -1.39 -10.79
C THR A 49 -8.09 -0.01 -11.08
N LEU A 50 -7.25 0.90 -11.60
CA LEU A 50 -7.62 2.28 -11.90
C LEU A 50 -7.71 2.48 -13.41
N GLN A 51 -8.83 3.02 -13.88
CA GLN A 51 -8.95 3.55 -15.24
C GLN A 51 -8.09 4.81 -15.41
N PRO A 52 -7.75 5.21 -16.65
CA PRO A 52 -7.02 6.46 -16.92
C PRO A 52 -7.61 7.66 -16.17
N GLY A 53 -6.76 8.41 -15.46
CA GLY A 53 -7.15 9.58 -14.66
C GLY A 53 -7.82 9.27 -13.32
N GLN A 54 -8.16 8.02 -13.01
CA GLN A 54 -8.68 7.66 -11.69
C GLN A 54 -7.57 7.67 -10.64
N ASN A 55 -7.98 7.86 -9.38
CA ASN A 55 -7.07 7.81 -8.24
C ASN A 55 -7.67 7.03 -7.09
N VAL A 56 -6.78 6.58 -6.20
CA VAL A 56 -7.12 6.06 -4.89
C VAL A 56 -6.33 6.80 -3.82
N GLN A 57 -6.94 6.93 -2.66
CA GLN A 57 -6.36 7.61 -1.50
C GLN A 57 -6.07 6.60 -0.39
N LEU A 58 -4.82 6.59 0.07
CA LEU A 58 -4.36 5.77 1.18
C LEU A 58 -4.03 6.69 2.35
N LYS A 59 -4.67 6.45 3.50
CA LYS A 59 -4.40 7.23 4.70
C LYS A 59 -3.21 6.64 5.45
N VAL A 60 -2.35 7.54 5.94
CA VAL A 60 -1.24 7.22 6.82
C VAL A 60 -1.59 7.73 8.21
N TYR A 61 -1.56 6.85 9.20
CA TYR A 61 -1.84 7.16 10.59
C TYR A 61 -0.61 6.85 11.44
N PRO A 62 0.34 7.79 11.54
CA PRO A 62 1.55 7.56 12.31
C PRO A 62 1.20 7.30 13.78
N ASN A 63 1.81 6.27 14.37
CA ASN A 63 1.57 5.90 15.75
C ASN A 63 2.48 6.70 16.69
N THR A 64 2.27 8.01 16.77
CA THR A 64 3.15 8.94 17.49
C THR A 64 3.28 8.67 19.00
N ASP A 65 2.41 7.83 19.56
CA ASP A 65 2.48 7.39 20.95
C ASP A 65 3.58 6.34 21.20
N GLN A 66 4.12 5.73 20.14
CA GLN A 66 5.27 4.84 20.22
C GLN A 66 6.59 5.60 20.17
N LEU A 67 7.58 5.11 20.93
CA LEU A 67 8.93 5.68 20.99
C LEU A 67 9.64 5.68 19.62
N GLU A 68 9.41 4.62 18.83
CA GLU A 68 9.90 4.46 17.47
C GLU A 68 8.72 4.09 16.58
N TYR A 69 8.08 5.08 15.96
CA TYR A 69 6.98 4.85 15.03
C TYR A 69 7.47 4.90 13.58
N ASN A 70 6.92 4.02 12.74
CA ASN A 70 7.25 4.01 11.34
C ASN A 70 6.06 3.62 10.46
N SER A 71 5.83 4.41 9.40
CA SER A 71 4.84 4.10 8.40
C SER A 71 5.52 3.69 7.09
N GLU A 72 5.05 2.61 6.49
CA GLU A 72 5.58 2.07 5.23
C GLU A 72 4.45 1.99 4.20
N LEU A 73 4.71 2.48 2.97
CA LEU A 73 3.87 2.20 1.81
C LEU A 73 4.50 1.06 1.04
N ILE A 74 3.82 -0.09 1.01
CA ILE A 74 4.17 -1.22 0.17
C ILE A 74 3.46 -1.01 -1.17
N LEU A 75 4.21 -1.05 -2.27
CA LEU A 75 3.68 -0.91 -3.63
C LEU A 75 4.22 -2.05 -4.50
N GLU A 76 3.32 -2.83 -5.08
CA GLU A 76 3.64 -3.89 -6.05
C GLU A 76 2.82 -3.67 -7.33
N LYS A 77 3.49 -3.58 -8.47
CA LYS A 77 2.85 -3.45 -9.78
C LYS A 77 3.58 -4.31 -10.79
N LYS A 78 2.82 -5.08 -11.57
CA LYS A 78 3.34 -6.04 -12.56
C LYS A 78 3.07 -5.62 -14.00
N ASP A 79 2.26 -4.61 -14.22
CA ASP A 79 2.04 -4.05 -15.55
C ASP A 79 3.09 -2.97 -15.87
N ASP A 80 3.01 -2.41 -17.06
CA ASP A 80 3.84 -1.30 -17.53
C ASP A 80 3.12 0.06 -17.43
N ALA A 81 1.95 0.10 -16.78
CA ALA A 81 1.18 1.33 -16.64
C ALA A 81 1.91 2.36 -15.75
N LYS A 82 1.59 3.64 -15.91
CA LYS A 82 2.18 4.72 -15.11
C LYS A 82 1.28 5.12 -13.95
N LEU A 83 1.82 5.07 -12.74
CA LEU A 83 1.16 5.56 -11.53
C LEU A 83 1.91 6.76 -10.97
N LYS A 84 1.20 7.83 -10.63
CA LYS A 84 1.76 8.96 -9.89
C LYS A 84 1.44 8.84 -8.41
N LEU A 85 2.48 8.84 -7.57
CA LEU A 85 2.38 8.88 -6.12
C LEU A 85 2.57 10.34 -5.66
N SER A 86 1.57 10.87 -4.95
CA SER A 86 1.53 12.27 -4.49
C SER A 86 1.05 12.37 -3.05
N GLY A 87 1.16 13.57 -2.47
CA GLY A 87 0.79 13.85 -1.07
C GLY A 87 1.97 13.94 -0.10
N ARG A 88 3.21 13.90 -0.62
CA ARG A 88 4.45 14.06 0.17
C ARG A 88 5.46 14.96 -0.52
N LYS A 89 6.33 15.55 0.29
CA LYS A 89 7.45 16.39 -0.17
C LYS A 89 8.69 15.60 -0.59
N GLY A 90 8.78 14.33 -0.21
CA GLY A 90 9.89 13.48 -0.57
C GLY A 90 9.54 11.99 -0.56
N TRP A 91 10.24 11.23 -1.39
CA TRP A 91 10.09 9.79 -1.51
C TRP A 91 11.45 9.11 -1.41
N GLY A 92 11.54 8.09 -0.57
CA GLY A 92 12.72 7.25 -0.42
C GLY A 92 12.28 5.79 -0.31
N MET A 93 12.97 4.93 -1.05
CA MET A 93 12.72 3.49 -1.00
C MET A 93 13.60 2.87 0.07
N LYS A 94 13.05 1.92 0.81
CA LYS A 94 13.77 1.16 1.82
C LYS A 94 14.91 0.38 1.16
N GLY A 95 16.13 0.59 1.64
CA GLY A 95 17.33 -0.03 1.08
C GLY A 95 17.87 0.63 -0.19
N SER A 96 17.26 1.73 -0.65
CA SER A 96 17.83 2.58 -1.70
C SER A 96 18.46 3.82 -1.10
N ASN A 97 19.60 4.20 -1.67
CA ASN A 97 20.25 5.47 -1.35
C ASN A 97 19.70 6.64 -2.17
N THR A 98 18.72 6.40 -3.04
CA THR A 98 18.11 7.45 -3.87
C THR A 98 16.94 8.11 -3.13
N VAL A 99 16.96 9.43 -3.06
CA VAL A 99 15.90 10.26 -2.49
C VAL A 99 15.35 11.18 -3.57
N TYR A 100 14.04 11.14 -3.77
CA TYR A 100 13.29 12.00 -4.68
C TYR A 100 12.69 13.14 -3.88
N ASN A 101 13.20 14.36 -4.02
CA ASN A 101 12.73 15.54 -3.30
C ASN A 101 11.78 16.35 -4.20
N VAL A 102 10.48 16.25 -3.91
CA VAL A 102 9.41 16.94 -4.66
C VAL A 102 9.46 18.45 -4.43
N GLU A 103 9.74 18.89 -3.20
CA GLU A 103 9.77 20.34 -2.88
C GLU A 103 10.93 21.06 -3.58
N LYS A 104 12.11 20.44 -3.63
CA LYS A 104 13.31 20.99 -4.28
C LYS A 104 13.40 20.66 -5.77
N GLN A 105 12.47 19.84 -6.27
CA GLN A 105 12.51 19.33 -7.64
C GLN A 105 13.87 18.69 -8.00
N SER A 106 14.40 17.86 -7.10
CA SER A 106 15.72 17.23 -7.25
C SER A 106 15.73 15.77 -6.84
N ILE A 107 16.65 14.99 -7.41
CA ILE A 107 16.90 13.60 -7.06
C ILE A 107 18.34 13.50 -6.56
N THR A 108 18.55 12.90 -5.38
CA THR A 108 19.87 12.79 -4.78
C THR A 108 20.20 11.35 -4.43
N GLU A 109 21.40 10.90 -4.76
CA GLU A 109 21.98 9.66 -4.26
C GLU A 109 22.85 9.93 -3.03
N ILE A 110 22.60 9.19 -1.95
CA ILE A 110 23.38 9.24 -0.72
C ILE A 110 24.54 8.24 -0.83
N ILE A 111 25.77 8.74 -0.78
CA ILE A 111 26.97 7.90 -0.82
C ILE A 111 27.55 7.86 0.58
N ILE A 112 27.47 6.70 1.22
CA ILE A 112 28.01 6.49 2.57
C ILE A 112 29.38 5.84 2.42
N SER A 113 30.43 6.56 2.84
CA SER A 113 31.81 6.09 2.84
C SER A 113 32.39 6.14 4.26
N LYS A 114 33.62 5.64 4.44
CA LYS A 114 34.34 5.75 5.73
C LYS A 114 34.65 7.20 6.10
N ASP A 115 34.78 8.06 5.09
CA ASP A 115 35.23 9.45 5.23
C ASP A 115 34.06 10.43 5.39
N GLY A 116 32.81 9.96 5.23
CA GLY A 116 31.62 10.78 5.46
C GLY A 116 30.40 10.31 4.66
N THR A 117 29.36 11.14 4.69
CA THR A 117 28.17 10.98 3.85
C THR A 117 28.15 12.10 2.83
N GLU A 118 28.21 11.73 1.55
CA GLU A 118 28.09 12.66 0.44
C GLU A 118 26.72 12.54 -0.22
N ARG A 119 26.27 13.62 -0.85
CA ARG A 119 25.04 13.65 -1.65
C ARG A 119 25.39 14.05 -3.07
N LYS A 120 25.00 13.20 -4.02
CA LYS A 120 25.21 13.42 -5.44
C LYS A 120 23.87 13.69 -6.11
N ASP A 121 23.75 14.80 -6.81
CA ASP A 121 22.57 15.09 -7.62
C ASP A 121 22.50 14.14 -8.83
N LEU A 122 21.31 13.61 -9.09
CA LEU A 122 21.00 12.76 -10.23
C LEU A 122 20.05 13.49 -11.19
N PRO A 123 20.19 13.27 -12.51
CA PRO A 123 19.25 13.82 -13.48
C PRO A 123 17.86 13.16 -13.34
N ASN A 124 16.81 13.96 -13.59
CA ASN A 124 15.43 13.46 -13.67
C ASN A 124 15.16 12.80 -15.02
N ASP A 125 15.57 11.55 -15.17
CA ASP A 125 15.42 10.76 -16.39
C ASP A 125 14.07 10.01 -16.42
N LYS A 126 13.14 10.48 -17.25
CA LYS A 126 11.79 9.90 -17.41
C LYS A 126 11.77 8.51 -18.06
N SER A 127 12.90 8.01 -18.57
CA SER A 127 13.01 6.64 -19.07
C SER A 127 13.16 5.60 -17.95
N LYS A 128 13.52 6.03 -16.74
CA LYS A 128 13.69 5.15 -15.57
C LYS A 128 12.35 4.70 -14.99
N SER A 129 12.39 3.64 -14.18
CA SER A 129 11.20 3.11 -13.49
C SER A 129 10.56 4.12 -12.53
N ILE A 130 11.34 5.08 -12.02
CA ILE A 130 10.84 6.17 -11.17
C ILE A 130 11.45 7.48 -11.63
N TYR A 131 10.62 8.51 -11.75
CA TYR A 131 11.05 9.87 -12.05
C TYR A 131 10.19 10.90 -11.30
N LEU A 132 10.70 12.11 -11.19
CA LEU A 132 10.09 13.20 -10.43
C LEU A 132 9.09 13.97 -11.30
N GLU A 133 7.96 14.32 -10.70
CA GLU A 133 6.96 15.24 -11.26
C GLU A 133 6.70 16.38 -10.26
N SER A 134 5.94 17.39 -10.69
CA SER A 134 5.74 18.62 -9.91
C SER A 134 5.19 18.42 -8.49
N ASP A 135 4.31 17.43 -8.30
CA ASP A 135 3.59 17.16 -7.05
C ASP A 135 3.82 15.75 -6.49
N GLY A 136 4.82 15.04 -7.01
CA GLY A 136 5.06 13.65 -6.64
C GLY A 136 6.13 12.95 -7.45
N ILE A 137 6.06 11.62 -7.47
CA ILE A 137 6.86 10.75 -8.34
C ILE A 137 5.96 9.95 -9.25
N VAL A 138 6.41 9.66 -10.47
CA VAL A 138 5.78 8.65 -11.32
C VAL A 138 6.59 7.37 -11.21
N VAL A 139 5.88 6.27 -11.03
CA VAL A 139 6.41 4.91 -11.10
C VAL A 139 5.86 4.24 -12.36
N GLN A 140 6.74 3.58 -13.12
CA GLN A 140 6.42 2.93 -14.39
C GLN A 140 7.19 1.62 -14.52
N GLY A 141 6.64 0.67 -15.28
CA GLY A 141 7.20 -0.69 -15.38
C GLY A 141 7.06 -1.48 -14.08
N GLU A 142 7.52 -2.72 -14.07
CA GLU A 142 7.39 -3.60 -12.91
C GLU A 142 8.14 -3.01 -11.69
N ILE A 143 7.46 -2.94 -10.55
CA ILE A 143 8.03 -2.43 -9.30
C ILE A 143 7.48 -3.22 -8.12
N LYS A 144 8.34 -3.52 -7.16
CA LYS A 144 7.98 -4.09 -5.86
C LYS A 144 8.88 -3.45 -4.82
N ASP A 145 8.40 -2.34 -4.27
CA ASP A 145 9.18 -1.52 -3.36
C ASP A 145 8.39 -1.11 -2.12
N VAL A 146 9.15 -0.77 -1.09
CA VAL A 146 8.63 -0.24 0.16
C VAL A 146 9.14 1.17 0.32
N PHE A 147 8.23 2.14 0.40
CA PHE A 147 8.55 3.54 0.65
C PHE A 147 8.41 3.83 2.14
N GLY A 148 9.42 4.48 2.72
CA GLY A 148 9.30 5.03 4.08
C GLY A 148 8.41 6.25 4.04
N VAL A 149 7.23 6.18 4.66
CA VAL A 149 6.17 7.20 4.60
C VAL A 149 5.79 7.79 5.97
N THR A 150 6.65 7.61 6.96
CA THR A 150 6.50 8.20 8.29
C THR A 150 6.42 9.73 8.22
N GLU A 151 5.43 10.30 8.91
CA GLU A 151 5.26 11.73 9.17
C GLU A 151 4.73 11.91 10.60
N GLU A 152 4.84 13.12 11.18
CA GLU A 152 4.32 13.38 12.54
C GLU A 152 2.79 13.43 12.58
N THR A 153 2.15 13.89 11.51
CA THR A 153 0.70 14.07 11.44
C THR A 153 0.08 13.17 10.39
N SER A 154 -1.14 12.69 10.63
CA SER A 154 -1.89 11.91 9.66
C SER A 154 -2.08 12.67 8.35
N TYR A 155 -1.88 11.99 7.23
CA TYR A 155 -2.05 12.57 5.91
C TYR A 155 -2.51 11.51 4.91
N THR A 156 -2.69 11.91 3.65
CA THR A 156 -3.17 11.03 2.59
C THR A 156 -2.18 10.99 1.43
N ILE A 157 -1.82 9.76 1.04
CA ILE A 157 -1.11 9.47 -0.20
C ILE A 157 -2.16 9.27 -1.29
N THR A 158 -1.98 9.95 -2.42
CA THR A 158 -2.86 9.75 -3.59
C THR A 158 -2.08 9.04 -4.69
N ILE A 159 -2.60 7.90 -5.13
CA ILE A 159 -2.08 7.12 -6.26
C ILE A 159 -3.00 7.36 -7.44
N THR A 160 -2.49 7.99 -8.50
CA THR A 160 -3.26 8.35 -9.69
C THR A 160 -2.75 7.57 -10.90
N ASN A 161 -3.66 6.99 -11.69
CA ASN A 161 -3.30 6.47 -13.00
C ASN A 161 -3.10 7.64 -13.98
N VAL A 162 -1.85 7.84 -14.41
CA VAL A 162 -1.47 8.91 -15.35
C VAL A 162 -1.18 8.37 -16.76
N ASP A 163 -1.50 7.10 -17.00
CA ASP A 163 -1.37 6.46 -18.30
C ASP A 163 -2.68 6.52 -19.10
N ASP A 164 -2.61 6.13 -20.36
CA ASP A 164 -3.76 6.06 -21.27
C ASP A 164 -4.52 4.71 -21.21
N LYS A 165 -4.05 3.78 -20.37
CA LYS A 165 -4.60 2.44 -20.17
C LYS A 165 -4.88 2.13 -18.69
N PRO A 166 -5.71 1.12 -18.38
CA PRO A 166 -5.94 0.69 -17.01
C PRO A 166 -4.65 0.24 -16.32
N ALA A 167 -4.53 0.58 -15.04
CA ALA A 167 -3.39 0.21 -14.20
C ALA A 167 -3.84 -0.71 -13.06
N HIS A 168 -3.17 -1.85 -12.91
CA HIS A 168 -3.41 -2.86 -11.90
C HIS A 168 -2.21 -2.99 -10.95
N PHE A 169 -2.45 -2.75 -9.66
CA PHE A 169 -1.39 -2.73 -8.65
C PHE A 169 -1.93 -3.12 -7.27
N GLU A 170 -1.02 -3.52 -6.40
CA GLU A 170 -1.26 -3.69 -4.98
C GLU A 170 -0.59 -2.54 -4.21
N ALA A 171 -1.32 -1.92 -3.29
CA ALA A 171 -0.80 -0.88 -2.42
C ALA A 171 -1.36 -0.98 -1.00
N GLN A 172 -0.49 -0.87 -0.02
CA GLN A 172 -0.88 -0.89 1.39
C GLN A 172 -0.01 0.03 2.22
N VAL A 173 -0.64 0.81 3.08
CA VAL A 173 0.05 1.51 4.17
C VAL A 173 0.05 0.61 5.41
N VAL A 174 1.23 0.45 6.00
CA VAL A 174 1.45 -0.27 7.25
C VAL A 174 2.01 0.73 8.26
N ASP A 175 1.19 1.09 9.25
CA ASP A 175 1.61 1.89 10.39
C ASP A 175 2.08 0.95 11.51
N ARG A 176 3.31 1.14 11.99
CA ARG A 176 3.91 0.39 13.09
C ARG A 176 4.19 1.29 14.27
#